data_AF-A0A3S4QCA3-F1
#
_entry.id   AF-A0A3S4QCA3-F1
#
_cell.length_a   1.000
_cell.length_b   1.000
_cell.length_c   1.000
_cell.angle_alpha   90.00
_cell.angle_beta   90.00
_cell.angle_gamma   90.00
#
_symmetry.space_group_name_H-M   'P 1'
#
loop_
_entity.id
_entity.type
_entity.pdbx_description
1 polymer ?
#
loop_
_entity_poly.entity_id
_entity_poly.type
_entity_poly.pdbx_seq_one_letter_code
_entity_poly.pdbx_strand_id
1 'polypeptide(L)' 'MPIDGISKKIKRNLRLLYRIRNNLKDDGLRDAYFIMFNHIFLYGCCVWGFSTKMQINRLVLMQKRIIRALSFASSRAHT' A
#
# COMPACT_ATOMS: atom_id res chain seq x y z
N MET A 1 16.05 3.39 7.04
CA MET A 1 14.75 3.57 7.72
C MET A 1 14.21 2.20 8.10
N PRO A 2 13.92 1.89 9.37
CA PRO A 2 13.38 0.59 9.74
C PRO A 2 12.01 0.36 9.08
N ILE A 3 11.75 -0.88 8.67
CA ILE A 3 10.56 -1.31 7.93
C ILE A 3 9.27 -0.99 8.68
N ASP A 4 9.33 -0.89 10.01
CA ASP A 4 8.21 -0.50 10.87
C ASP A 4 7.77 0.97 10.67
N GLY A 5 8.70 1.88 10.38
CA GLY A 5 8.37 3.28 10.08
C GLY A 5 7.58 3.40 8.76
N ILE A 6 7.98 2.62 7.76
CA ILE A 6 7.32 2.55 6.46
C ILE A 6 5.96 1.87 6.57
N SER A 7 5.89 0.79 7.34
CA SER A 7 4.65 0.11 7.69
C SER A 7 3.63 1.04 8.34
N LYS A 8 4.07 1.92 9.26
CA LYS A 8 3.20 2.91 9.91
C LYS A 8 2.71 3.96 8.91
N LYS A 9 3.58 4.44 8.01
CA LYS A 9 3.22 5.38 6.94
C LYS A 9 2.19 4.78 5.97
N ILE A 10 2.41 3.54 5.53
CA ILE A 10 1.47 2.80 4.67
C ILE A 10 0.11 2.65 5.36
N LYS A 11 0.08 2.21 6.62
CA LYS A 11 -1.19 2.06 7.38
C LYS A 11 -1.95 3.39 7.51
N ARG A 12 -1.24 4.50 7.73
CA ARG A 12 -1.85 5.84 7.79
C ARG A 12 -2.46 6.23 6.44
N ASN A 13 -1.68 6.08 5.37
CA ASN A 13 -2.11 6.39 4.01
C ASN A 13 -3.29 5.50 3.58
N LEU A 14 -3.28 4.23 3.95
CA LEU A 14 -4.38 3.31 3.68
C LEU A 14 -5.68 3.73 4.37
N ARG A 15 -5.64 4.18 5.63
CA ARG A 15 -6.83 4.72 6.32
C ARG A 15 -7.38 5.96 5.62
N LEU A 16 -6.51 6.84 5.12
CA LEU A 16 -6.90 7.99 4.32
C LEU A 16 -7.54 7.55 3.00
N LEU A 17 -6.93 6.57 2.31
CA LEU A 17 -7.50 5.99 1.08
C LEU A 17 -8.90 5.43 1.32
N TYR A 18 -9.13 4.68 2.41
CA TYR A 18 -10.46 4.17 2.77
C TYR A 18 -11.51 5.26 3.01
N ARG A 19 -11.10 6.46 3.45
CA ARG A 19 -12.01 7.60 3.65
C ARG A 19 -12.34 8.30 2.34
N ILE A 20 -11.34 8.51 1.49
CA ILE A 20 -11.51 9.26 0.25
C ILE A 20 -12.08 8.40 -0.87
N ARG A 21 -11.83 7.08 -0.89
CA ARG A 21 -12.21 6.20 -2.02
C ARG A 21 -13.69 6.29 -2.40
N ASN A 22 -14.59 6.49 -1.44
CA ASN A 22 -16.03 6.57 -1.71
C ASN A 22 -16.43 7.84 -2.47
N ASN A 23 -15.56 8.86 -2.49
CA ASN A 23 -15.81 10.15 -3.12
C ASN A 23 -15.00 10.36 -4.40
N LEU A 24 -14.11 9.43 -4.77
CA LEU A 24 -13.27 9.55 -5.97
C LEU A 24 -13.77 8.63 -7.08
N LYS A 25 -13.67 9.11 -8.33
CA LYS A 25 -13.80 8.27 -9.53
C LYS A 25 -12.55 7.40 -9.70
N ASP A 26 -12.65 6.34 -10.51
CA ASP A 26 -11.57 5.36 -10.71
C ASP A 26 -10.21 5.98 -11.08
N ASP A 27 -10.21 7.01 -11.93
CA ASP A 27 -8.99 7.73 -12.32
C ASP A 27 -8.32 8.43 -11.12
N GLY A 28 -9.11 9.09 -10.29
CA GLY A 28 -8.61 9.76 -9.08
C GLY A 28 -8.11 8.78 -8.02
N LEU A 29 -8.70 7.59 -7.95
CA LEU A 29 -8.20 6.50 -7.11
C LEU A 29 -6.82 6.02 -7.57
N ARG A 30 -6.61 5.89 -8.88
CA ARG A 30 -5.30 5.54 -9.46
C ARG A 30 -4.24 6.61 -9.17
N ASP A 31 -4.60 7.88 -9.31
CA ASP A 31 -3.69 8.99 -8.97
C ASP A 31 -3.36 9.03 -7.48
N ALA A 32 -4.35 8.84 -6.61
CA ALA A 32 -4.15 8.72 -5.18
C ALA A 32 -3.22 7.56 -4.82
N TYR A 33 -3.33 6.42 -5.54
CA TYR A 33 -2.39 5.31 -5.37
C TYR A 33 -0.95 5.72 -5.71
N PHE A 34 -0.74 6.36 -6.87
CA PHE A 34 0.58 6.80 -7.29
C PHE A 34 1.20 7.79 -6.30
N ILE A 35 0.43 8.81 -5.88
CA ILE A 35 0.91 9.83 -4.94
C ILE A 35 1.26 9.20 -3.58
N MET A 36 0.38 8.36 -3.04
CA MET A 36 0.50 7.89 -1.66
C MET A 36 1.43 6.70 -1.46
N PHE A 37 1.58 5.82 -2.47
CA PHE A 37 2.27 4.53 -2.31
C PHE A 37 3.43 4.30 -3.28
N ASN A 38 3.43 4.88 -4.48
CA ASN A 38 4.47 4.59 -5.49
C ASN A 38 5.89 4.86 -4.99
N HIS A 39 6.11 6.03 -4.37
CA HIS A 39 7.42 6.40 -3.81
C HIS A 39 7.90 5.43 -2.71
N ILE A 40 6.97 4.84 -1.95
CA ILE A 40 7.29 3.89 -0.87
C ILE A 40 7.75 2.55 -1.46
N PHE A 41 7.04 2.07 -2.47
CA PHE A 41 7.38 0.82 -3.14
C PHE A 41 8.64 0.94 -4.00
N LEU A 42 8.87 2.08 -4.65
CA LEU A 42 10.07 2.33 -5.43
C LEU A 42 11.32 2.37 -4.53
N TYR A 43 11.28 3.15 -3.45
CA TYR A 43 12.33 3.13 -2.43
C TYR A 43 12.54 1.72 -1.87
N GLY A 44 11.42 1.07 -1.64
CA GLY A 44 11.34 -0.30 -1.19
C GLY A 44 12.05 -1.32 -2.05
N CYS A 45 11.84 -1.27 -3.36
CA CYS A 45 12.46 -2.18 -4.31
C CYS A 45 13.98 -2.06 -4.25
N CYS A 46 14.51 -0.84 -4.17
CA CYS A 46 15.95 -0.58 -4.07
C CYS A 46 16.57 -1.07 -2.75
N VAL A 47 15.86 -0.92 -1.62
CA VAL A 47 16.40 -1.25 -0.29
C VAL A 47 16.12 -2.69 0.14
N TRP A 48 14.99 -3.26 -0.29
CA TRP A 48 14.51 -4.56 0.20
C TRP A 48 14.86 -5.74 -0.69
N GLY A 49 15.50 -5.53 -1.85
CA GLY A 49 16.11 -6.62 -2.62
C GLY A 49 17.11 -7.45 -1.79
N PHE A 50 17.72 -6.84 -0.77
CA PHE A 50 18.62 -7.49 0.18
C PHE A 50 17.96 -7.88 1.52
N SER A 51 16.65 -7.71 1.68
CA SER A 51 15.95 -7.98 2.95
C SER A 51 15.50 -9.43 3.10
N THR A 52 15.33 -9.87 4.34
CA THR A 52 14.87 -11.23 4.68
C THR A 52 13.47 -11.51 4.14
N LYS A 53 13.19 -12.75 3.69
CA LYS A 53 11.88 -13.20 3.17
C LYS A 53 10.69 -12.80 4.05
N MET A 54 10.85 -12.80 5.38
CA MET A 54 9.81 -12.36 6.32
C MET A 54 9.36 -10.91 6.09
N GLN A 55 10.30 -10.01 5.83
CA GLN A 55 10.01 -8.58 5.63
C GLN A 55 9.38 -8.33 4.25
N ILE A 56 9.86 -9.05 3.23
CA ILE A 56 9.26 -9.05 1.89
C ILE A 56 7.80 -9.52 1.96
N ASN A 57 7.52 -10.61 2.68
CA ASN A 57 6.15 -11.12 2.86
C ASN A 57 5.24 -10.10 3.56
N ARG A 58 5.73 -9.40 4.60
CA ARG A 58 4.97 -8.31 5.25
C ARG A 58 4.60 -7.21 4.25
N LEU A 59 5.53 -6.84 3.37
CA LEU A 59 5.30 -5.82 2.36
C LEU A 59 4.26 -6.26 1.33
N VAL A 60 4.38 -7.48 0.80
CA VAL A 60 3.41 -8.05 -0.14
C VAL A 60 2.01 -8.06 0.45
N LEU A 61 1.87 -8.43 1.73
CA LEU A 61 0.59 -8.36 2.44
C LEU A 61 0.05 -6.93 2.54
N MET A 62 0.90 -5.91 2.69
CA MET A 62 0.48 -4.51 2.67
C MET A 62 0.06 -4.06 1.28
N GLN A 63 0.78 -4.46 0.24
CA GLN A 63 0.43 -4.15 -1.15
C GLN A 63 -0.94 -4.74 -1.52
N LYS A 64 -1.19 -6.01 -1.18
CA LYS A 64 -2.51 -6.64 -1.36
C LYS A 64 -3.62 -5.87 -0.65
N ARG A 65 -3.38 -5.42 0.58
CA ARG A 65 -4.36 -4.59 1.31
C ARG A 65 -4.66 -3.26 0.62
N ILE A 66 -3.68 -2.63 0.00
CA ILE A 66 -3.87 -1.38 -0.76
C ILE A 66 -4.68 -1.66 -2.03
N ILE A 67 -4.34 -2.71 -2.78
CA ILE A 67 -5.09 -3.10 -3.98
C ILE A 67 -6.55 -3.39 -3.64
N ARG A 68 -6.82 -4.12 -2.54
CA ARG A 68 -8.19 -4.36 -2.08
C ARG A 68 -8.94 -3.08 -1.70
N ALA A 69 -8.24 -2.11 -1.11
CA ALA A 69 -8.85 -0.81 -0.81
C ALA A 69 -9.24 -0.07 -2.10
N LEU A 70 -8.42 -0.18 -3.14
CA LEU A 70 -8.63 0.42 -4.46
C LEU A 70 -9.78 -0.24 -5.22
N SER A 71 -9.82 -1.58 -5.27
CA SER A 71 -10.85 -2.36 -5.98
C SER A 71 -12.16 -2.50 -5.20
N PHE A 72 -12.36 -1.74 -4.12
CA PHE A 72 -13.50 -1.85 -3.21
C PHE A 72 -13.76 -3.26 -2.65
N ALA A 73 -12.79 -4.16 -2.76
CA ALA A 73 -12.91 -5.53 -2.32
C ALA A 73 -12.90 -5.65 -0.79
N SER A 74 -13.49 -6.72 -0.28
CA SER A 74 -13.49 -6.97 1.17
C SER A 74 -12.07 -7.17 1.69
N SER A 75 -11.80 -6.77 2.94
CA SER A 75 -10.48 -6.89 3.58
C SER A 75 -9.89 -8.32 3.57
N ARG A 76 -10.75 -9.34 3.41
CA ARG A 76 -10.41 -10.77 3.37
C ARG A 76 -10.38 -11.36 1.95
N ALA A 77 -10.65 -10.60 0.90
CA ALA A 77 -10.54 -11.10 -0.47
C ALA A 77 -9.10 -11.59 -0.73
N HIS A 78 -8.93 -12.69 -1.47
CA HIS A 78 -7.61 -13.28 -1.71
C HIS A 78 -6.78 -12.52 -2.77
N THR A 79 -7.43 -11.62 -3.50
CA THR A 79 -6.81 -10.70 -4.45
C THR A 79 -5.91 -9.66 -3.78
#